data_AF-A0A850QZW2-F1
#
_entry.id   AF-A0A850QZW2-F1
#
_cell.length_a   1.000
_cell.length_b   1.000
_cell.length_c   1.000
_cell.angle_alpha   90.00
_cell.angle_beta   90.00
_cell.angle_gamma   90.00
#
_symmetry.space_group_name_H-M   'P 1'
#
loop_
_entity.id
_entity.type
_entity.pdbx_description
1 polymer ?
#
loop_
_entity_poly.entity_id
_entity_poly.type
_entity_poly.pdbx_seq_one_letter_code
_entity_poly.pdbx_strand_id
1 'polypeptide(L)' 'MANQLVKIIKTDDGEFIPKDDQRWCLIDPRPIADTIRCLCTQDALDIDSNAEWENKRVTRGGITCDKCLAIIKEYKAVKL' A
#
# COMPACT_ATOMS: atom_id res chain seq x y z
N MET A 1 -2.21 -15.22 -7.09
CA MET A 1 -2.98 -14.15 -6.41
C MET A 1 -2.67 -12.83 -7.09
N ALA A 2 -3.66 -11.95 -7.26
CA ALA A 2 -3.43 -10.61 -7.80
C ALA A 2 -3.00 -9.66 -6.68
N ASN A 3 -2.05 -8.77 -6.98
CA ASN A 3 -1.61 -7.73 -6.07
C ASN A 3 -2.73 -6.69 -5.90
N GLN A 4 -3.00 -6.31 -4.67
CA GLN A 4 -3.84 -5.17 -4.35
C GLN A 4 -2.91 -3.99 -4.04
N LEU A 5 -3.12 -2.88 -4.72
CA LEU A 5 -2.27 -1.70 -4.65
C LEU A 5 -3.09 -0.49 -4.24
N VAL A 6 -2.47 0.35 -3.41
CA VAL A 6 -3.01 1.63 -3.00
C VAL A 6 -2.07 2.76 -3.39
N LYS A 7 -2.64 3.91 -3.74
CA LYS A 7 -1.92 5.18 -3.91
C LYS A 7 -2.61 6.23 -3.03
N ILE A 8 -1.95 6.62 -1.94
CA ILE A 8 -2.46 7.62 -1.01
C ILE A 8 -2.34 9.00 -1.66
N ILE A 9 -3.45 9.74 -1.66
CA ILE A 9 -3.55 11.12 -2.16
C ILE A 9 -3.49 12.10 -0.99
N LYS A 10 -4.12 11.74 0.12
CA LYS A 10 -4.20 12.55 1.33
C LYS A 10 -4.05 11.65 2.55
N THR A 11 -3.25 12.08 3.52
CA THR A 11 -3.03 11.37 4.78
C THR A 11 -4.21 11.56 5.73
N ASP A 12 -4.26 10.76 6.79
CA ASP A 12 -5.28 10.84 7.83
C ASP A 12 -5.24 12.18 8.59
N ASP A 13 -4.05 12.79 8.69
CA ASP A 13 -3.85 14.13 9.26
C ASP A 13 -4.37 15.26 8.37
N GLY A 14 -4.85 14.94 7.17
CA GLY A 14 -5.40 15.90 6.23
C GLY A 14 -4.42 16.48 5.22
N GLU A 15 -3.16 16.02 5.22
CA GLU A 15 -2.11 16.54 4.35
C GLU A 15 -2.16 15.88 2.96
N PHE A 16 -2.12 16.70 1.90
CA PHE A 16 -2.07 16.19 0.53
C PHE A 16 -0.64 15.79 0.14
N ILE A 17 -0.50 14.60 -0.42
CA ILE A 17 0.77 14.09 -0.93
C ILE A 17 0.99 14.66 -2.35
N PRO A 18 2.12 15.36 -2.61
CA PRO A 18 2.47 15.85 -3.94
C PRO A 18 2.44 14.75 -4.99
N LYS A 19 1.98 15.06 -6.21
CA LYS A 19 1.79 14.04 -7.27
C LYS A 19 3.07 13.24 -7.58
N ASP A 20 4.23 13.87 -7.51
CA ASP A 20 5.52 13.23 -7.77
C ASP A 20 5.94 12.25 -6.66
N ASP A 21 5.39 12.42 -5.46
CA ASP A 21 5.61 11.56 -4.30
C ASP A 21 4.54 10.49 -4.12
N GLN A 22 3.44 10.57 -4.88
CA GLN A 22 2.42 9.53 -4.87
C GLN A 22 2.96 8.24 -5.51
N ARG A 23 3.02 7.17 -4.71
CA ARG A 23 3.50 5.85 -5.15
C ARG A 23 2.40 4.80 -4.99
N TRP A 24 2.46 3.77 -5.84
CA TRP A 24 1.67 2.56 -5.68
C TRP A 24 2.34 1.65 -4.67
N CYS A 25 1.75 1.59 -3.48
CA CYS A 25 2.16 0.74 -2.38
C CYS A 25 1.38 -0.58 -2.40
N LEU A 26 1.99 -1.65 -1.89
CA LEU A 26 1.30 -2.92 -1.71
C LEU A 26 0.46 -2.88 -0.43
N ILE A 27 -0.76 -3.38 -0.48
CA ILE A 27 -1.60 -3.61 0.70
C ILE A 27 -1.74 -5.10 0.99
N ASP A 28 -1.99 -5.45 2.25
CA ASP A 28 -2.25 -6.82 2.65
C ASP A 28 -3.49 -7.36 1.89
N PRO A 29 -3.35 -8.42 1.08
CA PRO A 29 -4.45 -8.95 0.28
C PRO A 29 -5.45 -9.80 1.09
N ARG A 30 -5.25 -9.96 2.40
CA ARG A 30 -6.11 -10.82 3.23
C ARG A 30 -7.43 -10.10 3.56
N PRO A 31 -8.58 -10.61 3.08
CA PRO A 31 -9.89 -10.00 3.32
C PRO A 31 -10.45 -10.23 4.74
N ILE A 32 -9.68 -10.85 5.63
CA ILE A 32 -10.10 -11.21 7.00
C ILE A 32 -9.77 -10.10 8.00
N ALA A 33 -8.93 -9.13 7.60
CA ALA A 33 -8.65 -7.98 8.45
C ALA A 33 -9.72 -6.90 8.23
N ASP A 34 -10.33 -6.42 9.31
CA ASP A 34 -11.29 -5.29 9.28
C ASP A 34 -10.66 -3.98 8.76
N THR A 35 -9.33 -3.92 8.76
CA THR A 35 -8.55 -2.76 8.33
C THR A 35 -7.51 -3.16 7.30
N ILE A 36 -7.50 -2.48 6.15
CA ILE A 36 -6.46 -2.65 5.14
C ILE A 36 -5.24 -1.85 5.58
N ARG A 37 -4.04 -2.45 5.49
CA ARG A 37 -2.79 -1.76 5.85
C ARG A 37 -1.84 -1.68 4.68
N CYS A 38 -1.21 -0.51 4.54
CA CYS A 38 -0.10 -0.30 3.61
C CYS A 38 1.16 -1.03 4.09
N LEU A 39 1.82 -1.79 3.23
CA LEU A 39 3.00 -2.58 3.61
C LEU A 39 4.15 -1.71 4.16
N CYS A 40 4.46 -0.59 3.48
CA CYS A 40 5.65 0.19 3.81
C CYS A 40 5.48 1.14 5.00
N THR A 41 4.27 1.64 5.24
CA THR A 41 4.00 2.61 6.31
C THR A 41 3.18 2.00 7.45
N GLN A 42 2.52 0.86 7.22
CA GLN A 42 1.56 0.26 8.15
C GLN A 42 0.34 1.14 8.44
N ASP A 43 0.16 2.21 7.66
CA ASP A 43 -1.02 3.07 7.72
C ASP A 43 -2.28 2.24 7.52
N ALA A 44 -3.22 2.45 8.43
CA ALA A 44 -4.56 1.92 8.35
C ALA A 44 -5.35 2.71 7.30
N LEU A 45 -6.00 1.99 6.39
CA LEU A 45 -6.85 2.54 5.35
C LEU A 45 -8.22 1.90 5.54
N ASP A 46 -9.13 2.65 6.16
CA ASP A 46 -10.50 2.25 6.41
C ASP A 46 -11.48 3.41 6.21
N ILE A 47 -12.77 3.09 6.19
CA ILE A 47 -13.83 4.06 5.93
C ILE A 47 -13.93 5.14 7.02
N ASP A 48 -13.35 4.90 8.20
CA ASP A 48 -13.39 5.82 9.33
C ASP A 48 -12.17 6.75 9.38
N SER A 49 -11.18 6.55 8.49
CA SER A 49 -10.05 7.45 8.29
C SER A 49 -10.42 8.67 7.43
N ASN A 50 -9.76 9.80 7.68
CA ASN A 50 -9.81 11.01 6.86
C ASN A 50 -8.88 10.96 5.63
N ALA A 51 -8.18 9.84 5.45
CA ALA A 51 -7.28 9.62 4.33
C ALA A 51 -8.06 9.45 3.02
N GLU A 52 -7.47 9.89 1.91
CA GLU A 52 -8.00 9.66 0.57
C GLU A 52 -6.98 8.87 -0.25
N TRP A 53 -7.44 7.83 -0.95
CA TRP A 53 -6.57 6.98 -1.75
C TRP A 53 -7.27 6.35 -2.96
N GLU A 54 -6.46 5.94 -3.93
CA GLU A 54 -6.89 5.12 -5.07
C GLU A 54 -6.49 3.67 -4.88
N ASN A 55 -7.38 2.75 -5.22
CA ASN A 55 -7.13 1.30 -5.19
C ASN A 55 -7.16 0.70 -6.59
N LYS A 56 -6.24 -0.24 -6.87
CA LYS A 56 -6.29 -1.08 -8.07
C LYS A 56 -5.81 -2.50 -7.82
N ARG A 57 -6.27 -3.42 -8.65
CA ARG A 57 -5.86 -4.84 -8.61
C ARG A 57 -5.09 -5.18 -9.87
N VAL A 58 -3.90 -5.76 -9.73
CA VAL A 58 -3.04 -6.15 -10.87
C VAL A 58 -2.55 -7.58 -10.73
N THR A 59 -2.47 -8.31 -11.83
CA THR A 59 -2.05 -9.72 -11.84
C THR A 59 -0.56 -9.89 -11.57
N ARG A 60 0.27 -8.91 -11.96
CA ARG A 60 1.73 -8.90 -11.75
C ARG A 60 2.25 -7.47 -11.69
N GLY A 61 3.26 -7.22 -10.84
CA GLY A 61 3.97 -5.95 -10.78
C GLY A 61 3.13 -4.79 -10.22
N GLY A 62 3.33 -3.60 -10.78
CA GLY A 62 2.55 -2.39 -10.49
C GLY A 62 2.92 -1.61 -9.22
N ILE A 63 3.76 -2.19 -8.36
CA ILE A 63 4.31 -1.51 -7.17
C ILE A 63 5.37 -0.50 -7.66
N THR A 64 5.22 0.77 -7.29
CA THR A 64 6.20 1.83 -7.58
C THR A 64 6.80 2.43 -6.31
N CYS A 65 6.46 1.88 -5.14
CA CYS A 65 7.05 2.27 -3.86
C CYS A 65 8.33 1.48 -3.58
N ASP A 66 9.47 2.19 -3.48
CA ASP A 66 10.78 1.58 -3.25
C ASP A 66 10.86 0.84 -1.91
N LYS A 67 10.24 1.38 -0.86
CA LYS A 67 10.16 0.72 0.45
C LYS A 67 9.42 -0.61 0.37
N CYS A 68 8.27 -0.65 -0.32
CA CYS A 68 7.54 -1.91 -0.53
C CYS A 68 8.40 -2.92 -1.29
N LEU A 69 9.11 -2.49 -2.34
CA LEU A 69 9.98 -3.38 -3.11
C LEU A 69 11.15 -3.91 -2.29
N ALA A 70 11.76 -3.08 -1.43
CA ALA A 70 12.82 -3.49 -0.51
C ALA A 70 12.34 -4.57 0.47
N ILE A 71 11.22 -4.32 1.16
CA ILE A 71 10.63 -5.28 2.10
C ILE A 71 10.34 -6.62 1.41
N ILE A 72 9.71 -6.61 0.24
CA ILE A 72 9.39 -7.85 -0.50
C ILE A 72 10.66 -8.61 -0.89
N LYS A 73 11.74 -7.90 -1.26
CA LYS A 73 13.02 -8.54 -1.60
C LYS A 73 13.64 -9.20 -0.37
N GLU A 74 13.63 -8.53 0.78
CA GLU A 74 14.13 -9.07 2.04
C GLU A 74 13.36 -10.34 2.45
N TYR A 75 12.02 -10.29 2.44
CA TYR A 75 11.20 -11.46 2.75
C TYR A 75 11.46 -12.64 1.78
N LYS A 76 11.66 -12.36 0.49
CA LYS A 76 12.00 -13.41 -0.50
C LYS A 76 13.42 -13.95 -0.34
N ALA A 77 14.33 -13.18 0.27
CA ALA A 77 15.69 -13.61 0.54
C ALA A 77 15.74 -14.57 1.75
N VAL A 78 14.77 -14.48 2.67
CA VAL A 78 14.57 -15.47 3.73
C VAL A 78 14.12 -16.79 3.09
N LYS A 79 15.06 -17.69 2.85
CA LYS A 79 14.77 -19.09 2.51
C LYS A 79 14.37 -19.80 3.80
N LEU A 80 13.06 -19.83 4.08
CA LEU A 80 12.49 -20.73 5.08
C LEU A 80 12.61 -22.18 4.62
#